data_AF-A0A9D9PP33-F1
#
_entry.id   AF-A0A9D9PP33-F1
#
_cell.length_a   1.000
_cell.length_b   1.000
_cell.length_c   1.000
_cell.angle_alpha   90.00
_cell.angle_beta   90.00
_cell.angle_gamma   90.00
#
_symmetry.space_group_name_H-M   'P 1'
#
loop_
_entity.id
_entity.type
_entity.pdbx_description
1 polymer ?
#
loop_
_entity_poly.entity_id
_entity_poly.type
_entity_poly.pdbx_seq_one_letter_code
_entity_poly.pdbx_strand_id
1 'polypeptide(L)'
;MKKRLLITAAALMLTGCGNTIEPRESVPVVAPEVTTDADDTTTDSPLIVIEEGEPAAATTTTAATSAAEPEKPKIDPELVNVACMDTVGVYDRIKQSDFVFDTNGKLLEGDTLIDTSSAGEHETTLKIELDGGIAEKKVTYYVTDSAPPTFLLADDFSVQKDSFFSMDANISYGDNCDPSPVMSFEGEVDTSKPGVYPVTVFLSDNSGNLTSKQINVTVTEETPSTGEQSTESLDFTDFVNRYNDGSREFGIDVSHWQGDIDFNAVKNAGCTFVIIRMGYGSNGGTDLDENYFTNLENARAAGLQVGVYFYITDTTKDGAKATAKRIVDTLGGQKLDFPIAFDWEEFQGFQDYGISLHDLCEVYETFAEEVEKSGYEAMLYSSKNFLENTWENRRDRPIWLAHYVEQTSYEGKWFMWQRCGYGVIDGINGTVDLNVLQRSGR
;
A
#
# COMPACT_ATOMS: atom_id res chain seq x y z
N MET A 1 -41.18 -12.98 -2.75
CA MET A 1 -39.78 -12.95 -2.29
C MET A 1 -39.23 -11.56 -2.58
N LYS A 2 -39.17 -10.69 -1.57
CA LYS A 2 -38.66 -9.32 -1.68
C LYS A 2 -37.32 -9.31 -0.92
N LYS A 3 -36.20 -9.10 -1.62
CA LYS A 3 -34.91 -8.80 -1.00
C LYS A 3 -35.07 -7.46 -0.25
N ARG A 4 -34.83 -7.45 1.06
CA ARG A 4 -34.80 -6.22 1.87
C ARG A 4 -33.33 -5.88 2.13
N LEU A 5 -32.99 -4.67 1.69
CA LEU A 5 -31.74 -3.95 1.91
C LEU A 5 -31.42 -3.90 3.41
N LEU A 6 -30.23 -4.31 3.83
CA LEU A 6 -29.70 -4.00 5.15
C LEU A 6 -29.24 -2.53 5.13
N ILE A 7 -29.67 -1.76 6.13
CA ILE A 7 -29.19 -0.41 6.42
C ILE A 7 -28.44 -0.53 7.74
N THR A 8 -27.11 -0.45 7.68
CA THR A 8 -26.22 -0.45 8.86
C THR A 8 -26.01 1.00 9.30
N ALA A 9 -26.11 1.24 10.60
CA ALA A 9 -25.87 2.55 11.20
C ALA A 9 -24.36 2.78 11.39
N ALA A 10 -23.92 3.99 11.03
CA ALA A 10 -22.54 4.42 10.96
C ALA A 10 -21.77 4.30 12.29
N ALA A 11 -20.72 3.49 12.29
CA ALA A 11 -19.47 3.85 12.96
C ALA A 11 -18.79 4.94 12.11
N LEU A 12 -18.02 5.85 12.72
CA LEU A 12 -17.24 6.89 12.02
C LEU A 12 -16.15 6.25 11.15
N MET A 13 -16.56 5.62 10.06
CA MET A 13 -15.71 5.18 8.96
C MET A 13 -15.55 6.35 8.01
N LEU A 14 -14.39 6.44 7.36
CA LEU A 14 -14.17 7.25 6.17
C LEU A 14 -15.31 6.99 5.18
N THR A 15 -16.32 7.86 5.23
CA THR A 15 -17.46 7.85 4.32
C THR A 15 -17.31 9.07 3.43
N GLY A 16 -16.20 9.08 2.69
CA GLY A 16 -16.12 9.67 1.38
C GLY A 16 -15.91 8.52 0.40
N CYS A 17 -16.89 8.27 -0.46
CA CYS A 17 -16.78 7.41 -1.65
C CYS A 17 -16.61 5.89 -1.43
N GLY A 18 -17.71 5.18 -1.16
CA GLY A 18 -17.73 3.72 -1.23
C GLY A 18 -19.14 3.13 -1.16
N ASN A 19 -19.97 3.33 -2.19
CA ASN A 19 -21.22 2.57 -2.31
C ASN A 19 -20.99 1.37 -3.22
N THR A 20 -20.96 0.18 -2.60
CA THR A 20 -21.34 -1.15 -3.12
C THR A 20 -21.40 -1.32 -4.65
N ILE A 21 -20.36 -1.96 -5.21
CA ILE A 21 -20.41 -2.57 -6.54
C ILE A 21 -21.29 -3.83 -6.46
N GLU A 22 -22.39 -3.88 -7.22
CA GLU A 22 -23.18 -5.11 -7.32
C GLU A 22 -22.40 -6.21 -8.07
N PRO A 23 -22.43 -7.48 -7.61
CA PRO A 23 -21.77 -8.58 -8.31
C PRO A 23 -22.43 -8.84 -9.67
N ARG A 24 -21.66 -8.74 -10.75
CA ARG A 24 -22.14 -9.06 -12.11
C ARG A 24 -22.06 -10.57 -12.33
N GLU A 25 -23.20 -11.18 -12.71
CA GLU A 25 -23.30 -12.62 -13.01
C GLU A 25 -22.31 -13.05 -14.10
N SER A 26 -21.71 -14.23 -13.91
CA SER A 26 -20.72 -14.83 -14.80
C SER A 26 -21.32 -15.25 -16.15
N VAL A 27 -20.76 -14.73 -17.24
CA VAL A 27 -21.01 -15.21 -18.60
C VAL A 27 -19.98 -16.31 -18.92
N PRO A 28 -20.39 -17.48 -19.43
CA PRO A 28 -19.45 -18.58 -19.69
C PRO A 28 -18.52 -18.26 -20.87
N VAL A 29 -17.22 -18.49 -20.66
CA VAL A 29 -16.16 -18.34 -21.64
C VAL A 29 -16.21 -19.51 -22.63
N VAL A 30 -16.37 -19.22 -23.92
CA VAL A 30 -16.17 -20.17 -25.02
C VAL A 30 -14.71 -20.05 -25.48
N ALA A 31 -13.99 -21.17 -25.48
CA ALA A 31 -12.59 -21.25 -25.89
C ALA A 31 -12.41 -20.99 -27.40
N PRO A 32 -11.32 -20.33 -27.83
CA PRO A 32 -10.99 -20.22 -29.25
C PRO A 32 -10.17 -21.43 -29.74
N GLU A 33 -10.54 -21.94 -30.91
CA GLU A 33 -9.83 -22.97 -31.66
C GLU A 33 -8.49 -22.45 -32.22
N VAL A 34 -7.49 -23.33 -32.17
CA VAL A 34 -6.17 -23.16 -32.79
C VAL A 34 -6.29 -23.39 -34.29
N THR A 35 -5.81 -22.45 -35.10
CA THR A 35 -5.45 -22.73 -36.50
C THR A 35 -4.02 -22.30 -36.77
N THR A 36 -3.22 -23.28 -37.15
CA THR A 36 -1.88 -23.11 -37.71
C THR A 36 -2.00 -22.77 -39.18
N ASP A 37 -1.23 -21.80 -39.67
CA ASP A 37 -0.67 -21.90 -41.01
C ASP A 37 0.65 -21.12 -41.11
N ALA A 38 1.62 -21.80 -41.69
CA ALA A 38 2.90 -21.28 -42.13
C ALA A 38 2.79 -20.92 -43.61
N ASP A 39 3.40 -19.82 -44.05
CA ASP A 39 4.19 -19.85 -45.28
C ASP A 39 5.24 -18.72 -45.35
N ASP A 40 6.29 -19.11 -46.04
CA ASP A 40 7.57 -18.50 -46.38
C ASP A 40 7.43 -17.30 -47.34
N THR A 41 8.37 -16.35 -47.30
CA THR A 41 9.15 -15.96 -48.48
C THR A 41 10.18 -14.87 -48.17
N THR A 42 11.39 -15.15 -48.65
CA THR A 42 12.61 -14.34 -48.68
C THR A 42 12.55 -13.17 -49.66
N THR A 43 13.32 -12.12 -49.41
CA THR A 43 14.12 -11.42 -50.45
C THR A 43 15.22 -10.57 -49.82
N ASP A 44 16.34 -10.51 -50.53
CA ASP A 44 17.70 -10.23 -50.07
C ASP A 44 18.22 -8.88 -50.61
N SER A 45 18.90 -8.12 -49.72
CA SER A 45 20.05 -7.21 -49.95
C SER A 45 19.93 -5.94 -50.85
N PRO A 46 20.91 -5.01 -50.81
CA PRO A 46 21.61 -4.40 -49.66
C PRO A 46 21.79 -2.86 -49.83
N LEU A 47 22.26 -2.10 -48.83
CA LEU A 47 22.83 -0.75 -49.07
C LEU A 47 23.80 -0.27 -47.96
N ILE A 48 25.10 -0.39 -48.27
CA ILE A 48 26.22 0.56 -48.15
C ILE A 48 26.28 1.45 -46.88
N VAL A 49 27.26 1.14 -46.01
CA VAL A 49 27.75 2.01 -44.94
C VAL A 49 29.00 2.76 -45.45
N ILE A 50 29.02 4.08 -45.24
CA ILE A 50 30.12 4.97 -45.61
C ILE A 50 30.90 5.26 -44.32
N GLU A 51 32.18 4.89 -44.28
CA GLU A 51 33.13 5.30 -43.24
C GLU A 51 33.68 6.70 -43.56
N GLU A 52 33.56 7.63 -42.61
CA GLU A 52 34.45 8.78 -42.50
C GLU A 52 35.17 8.72 -41.15
N GLY A 53 36.49 8.68 -41.22
CA GLY A 53 37.37 8.72 -40.05
C GLY A 53 37.88 10.14 -39.76
N GLU A 54 38.01 10.45 -38.48
CA GLU A 54 38.88 11.51 -37.94
C GLU A 54 39.32 11.11 -36.51
N PRO A 55 40.41 11.69 -35.96
CA PRO A 55 41.55 10.92 -35.50
C PRO A 55 41.59 10.65 -34.00
N ALA A 56 42.31 9.59 -33.66
CA ALA A 56 42.59 9.15 -32.29
C ALA A 56 43.34 10.23 -31.48
N ALA A 57 42.71 10.68 -30.39
CA ALA A 57 43.41 11.27 -29.27
C ALA A 57 44.25 10.18 -28.59
N ALA A 58 45.56 10.39 -28.54
CA ALA A 58 46.49 9.53 -27.82
C ALA A 58 46.26 9.66 -26.31
N THR A 59 45.44 8.77 -25.75
CA THR A 59 45.35 8.57 -24.31
C THR A 59 46.36 7.49 -23.95
N THR A 60 47.47 7.87 -23.31
CA THR A 60 48.37 6.94 -22.64
C THR A 60 47.60 6.20 -21.54
N THR A 61 47.14 4.98 -21.84
CA THR A 61 46.72 4.01 -20.86
C THR A 61 47.94 3.48 -20.14
N THR A 62 48.24 4.03 -18.97
CA THR A 62 48.97 3.28 -17.94
C THR A 62 48.08 2.11 -17.55
N ALA A 63 48.36 0.93 -18.12
CA ALA A 63 47.83 -0.33 -17.64
C ALA A 63 48.38 -0.56 -16.21
N ALA A 64 47.61 -0.14 -15.22
CA ALA A 64 47.73 -0.67 -13.88
C ALA A 64 47.23 -2.11 -13.95
N THR A 65 48.18 -3.05 -14.12
CA THR A 65 47.93 -4.46 -13.83
C THR A 65 47.53 -4.54 -12.36
N SER A 66 46.22 -4.58 -12.09
CA SER A 66 45.71 -5.08 -10.82
C SER A 66 46.15 -6.53 -10.74
N ALA A 67 47.21 -6.79 -9.99
CA ALA A 67 47.54 -8.15 -9.60
C ALA A 67 46.32 -8.66 -8.82
N ALA A 68 45.61 -9.65 -9.37
CA ALA A 68 44.56 -10.33 -8.64
C ALA A 68 45.15 -10.77 -7.30
N GLU A 69 44.53 -10.31 -6.22
CA GLU A 69 44.92 -10.70 -4.87
C GLU A 69 44.89 -12.25 -4.82
N PRO A 70 45.93 -12.92 -4.29
CA PRO A 70 45.97 -14.37 -4.27
C PRO A 70 44.73 -14.91 -3.59
N GLU A 71 44.04 -15.84 -4.26
CA GLU A 71 42.80 -16.45 -3.77
C GLU A 71 43.07 -17.07 -2.39
N LYS A 72 42.34 -16.61 -1.36
CA LYS A 72 42.55 -17.06 0.02
C LYS A 72 42.32 -18.59 0.10
N PRO A 73 43.17 -19.33 0.84
CA PRO A 73 43.03 -20.78 0.94
C PRO A 73 41.70 -21.16 1.59
N LYS A 74 41.08 -22.26 1.12
CA LYS A 74 39.89 -22.82 1.76
C LYS A 74 40.25 -23.51 3.07
N ILE A 75 39.46 -23.26 4.11
CA ILE A 75 39.59 -23.87 5.43
C ILE A 75 38.45 -24.84 5.66
N ASP A 76 38.73 -25.92 6.39
CA ASP A 76 37.73 -26.88 6.84
C ASP A 76 36.67 -26.19 7.73
N PRO A 77 35.37 -26.22 7.37
CA PRO A 77 34.31 -25.61 8.18
C PRO A 77 34.23 -26.13 9.62
N GLU A 78 34.78 -27.29 9.93
CA GLU A 78 34.83 -27.82 11.30
C GLU A 78 35.84 -27.09 12.20
N LEU A 79 36.76 -26.31 11.64
CA LEU A 79 37.67 -25.44 12.40
C LEU A 79 37.03 -24.12 12.83
N VAL A 80 35.86 -23.79 12.27
CA VAL A 80 35.12 -22.58 12.59
C VAL A 80 34.06 -22.88 13.66
N ASN A 81 34.18 -22.16 14.77
CA ASN A 81 33.14 -22.08 15.79
C ASN A 81 32.30 -20.84 15.52
N VAL A 82 31.00 -21.02 15.45
CA VAL A 82 30.03 -19.94 15.27
C VAL A 82 28.80 -20.23 16.12
N ALA A 83 28.32 -19.22 16.84
CA ALA A 83 27.06 -19.26 17.56
C ALA A 83 26.11 -18.24 16.92
N CYS A 84 24.92 -18.73 16.57
CA CYS A 84 23.89 -17.97 15.87
C CYS A 84 22.59 -18.02 16.67
N MET A 85 21.65 -17.14 16.36
CA MET A 85 20.28 -17.25 16.88
C MET A 85 19.67 -18.59 16.46
N ASP A 86 19.04 -19.30 17.41
CA ASP A 86 18.34 -20.56 17.10
C ASP A 86 16.96 -20.32 16.48
N THR A 87 16.35 -19.18 16.80
CA THR A 87 15.00 -18.79 16.34
C THR A 87 14.94 -17.31 15.98
N VAL A 88 14.20 -16.99 14.93
CA VAL A 88 13.93 -15.64 14.43
C VAL A 88 12.46 -15.48 14.03
N GLY A 89 11.95 -14.25 13.98
CA GLY A 89 10.57 -13.98 13.56
C GLY A 89 10.37 -14.08 12.05
N VAL A 90 9.19 -14.52 11.63
CA VAL A 90 8.79 -14.45 10.21
C VAL A 90 8.83 -12.99 9.73
N TYR A 91 9.38 -12.78 8.54
CA TYR A 91 9.60 -11.47 7.91
C TYR A 91 10.58 -10.52 8.62
N ASP A 92 11.24 -10.94 9.70
CA ASP A 92 12.29 -10.14 10.34
C ASP A 92 13.45 -9.87 9.36
N ARG A 93 13.91 -8.62 9.32
CA ARG A 93 15.04 -8.21 8.47
C ARG A 93 16.35 -8.32 9.25
N ILE A 94 16.87 -9.55 9.36
CA ILE A 94 18.08 -9.83 10.16
C ILE A 94 19.28 -9.98 9.25
N LYS A 95 20.30 -9.14 9.48
CA LYS A 95 21.61 -9.26 8.84
C LYS A 95 22.39 -10.43 9.42
N GLN A 96 23.26 -11.07 8.64
CA GLN A 96 24.14 -12.12 9.16
C GLN A 96 24.99 -11.62 10.34
N SER A 97 25.37 -10.34 10.37
CA SER A 97 26.10 -9.74 11.49
C SER A 97 25.29 -9.66 12.79
N ASP A 98 23.96 -9.57 12.70
CA ASP A 98 23.06 -9.52 13.85
C ASP A 98 22.64 -10.92 14.28
N PHE A 99 22.56 -11.85 13.31
CA PHE A 99 22.27 -13.26 13.52
C PHE A 99 23.40 -14.01 14.23
N VAL A 100 24.66 -13.68 13.92
CA VAL A 100 25.86 -14.29 14.50
C VAL A 100 26.34 -13.47 15.69
N PHE A 101 26.25 -14.02 16.91
CA PHE A 101 26.66 -13.31 18.12
C PHE A 101 28.03 -13.75 18.69
N ASP A 102 28.58 -14.86 18.22
CA ASP A 102 29.94 -15.28 18.57
C ASP A 102 30.57 -16.08 17.42
N THR A 103 31.85 -15.83 17.14
CA THR A 103 32.62 -16.61 16.16
C THR A 103 34.13 -16.48 16.40
N ASN A 104 34.89 -17.55 16.12
CA ASN A 104 36.34 -17.53 16.21
C ASN A 104 37.05 -16.92 14.98
N GLY A 105 36.31 -16.47 13.96
CA GLY A 105 36.83 -15.82 12.77
C GLY A 105 36.11 -14.51 12.45
N LYS A 106 36.39 -13.94 11.28
CA LYS A 106 35.73 -12.72 10.78
C LYS A 106 34.62 -13.09 9.80
N LEU A 107 33.38 -12.73 10.10
CA LEU A 107 32.26 -12.82 9.17
C LEU A 107 32.46 -11.86 7.98
N LEU A 108 32.34 -12.36 6.75
CA LEU A 108 32.61 -11.59 5.54
C LEU A 108 31.38 -10.95 4.91
N GLU A 109 30.22 -11.60 5.01
CA GLU A 109 28.96 -11.18 4.36
C GLU A 109 27.95 -10.65 5.39
N GLY A 110 28.44 -9.90 6.38
CA GLY A 110 27.66 -9.44 7.51
C GLY A 110 26.39 -8.67 7.14
N ASP A 111 26.40 -7.89 6.05
CA ASP A 111 25.25 -7.11 5.60
C ASP A 111 24.17 -7.91 4.84
N THR A 112 24.45 -9.18 4.49
CA THR A 112 23.47 -10.05 3.82
C THR A 112 22.35 -10.42 4.80
N LEU A 113 21.10 -10.38 4.34
CA LEU A 113 19.96 -10.84 5.14
C LEU A 113 19.86 -12.36 5.14
N ILE A 114 19.46 -12.95 6.27
CA ILE A 114 19.03 -14.35 6.32
C ILE A 114 17.59 -14.48 5.79
N ASP A 115 17.19 -15.68 5.36
CA ASP A 115 15.84 -15.94 4.87
C ASP A 115 14.86 -16.09 6.05
N THR A 116 13.86 -15.21 6.11
CA THR A 116 12.77 -15.24 7.10
C THR A 116 11.41 -15.26 6.41
N SER A 117 11.35 -15.59 5.12
CA SER A 117 10.15 -15.42 4.27
C SER A 117 9.01 -16.39 4.57
N SER A 118 9.27 -17.46 5.35
CA SER A 118 8.25 -18.42 5.76
C SER A 118 8.59 -19.04 7.11
N ALA A 119 7.59 -19.43 7.89
CA ALA A 119 7.82 -20.21 9.11
C ALA A 119 8.41 -21.60 8.79
N GLY A 120 9.17 -22.16 9.73
CA GLY A 120 9.77 -23.49 9.63
C GLY A 120 11.29 -23.50 9.78
N GLU A 121 11.91 -24.62 9.44
CA GLU A 121 13.38 -24.77 9.46
C GLU A 121 14.00 -24.17 8.20
N HIS A 122 15.05 -23.39 8.40
CA HIS A 122 15.83 -22.74 7.34
C HIS A 122 17.32 -23.04 7.50
N GLU A 123 18.08 -22.81 6.43
CA GLU A 123 19.53 -22.93 6.40
C GLU A 123 20.14 -21.68 5.77
N THR A 124 21.24 -21.19 6.34
CA THR A 124 22.08 -20.17 5.70
C THR A 124 23.55 -20.59 5.71
N THR A 125 24.34 -20.05 4.78
CA THR A 125 25.78 -20.29 4.68
C THR A 125 26.54 -19.03 5.08
N LEU A 126 27.37 -19.14 6.11
CA LEU A 126 28.19 -18.07 6.63
C LEU A 126 29.62 -18.19 6.06
N LYS A 127 30.12 -17.10 5.47
CA LYS A 127 31.53 -17.01 5.03
C LYS A 127 32.37 -16.40 6.12
N ILE A 128 33.28 -17.19 6.68
CA ILE A 128 34.10 -16.80 7.83
C ILE A 128 35.58 -16.90 7.44
N GLU A 129 36.30 -15.79 7.58
CA GLU A 129 37.75 -15.74 7.43
C GLU A 129 38.43 -16.10 8.76
N LEU A 130 39.29 -17.11 8.72
CA LEU A 130 40.06 -17.60 9.86
C LEU A 130 41.50 -17.82 9.41
N ASP A 131 42.52 -17.40 10.17
CA ASP A 131 43.94 -17.63 9.85
C ASP A 131 44.37 -17.34 8.39
N GLY A 132 43.75 -16.34 7.76
CA GLY A 132 44.03 -15.90 6.38
C GLY A 132 43.38 -16.77 5.28
N GLY A 133 42.60 -17.78 5.63
CA GLY A 133 41.77 -18.56 4.72
C GLY A 133 40.27 -18.33 4.93
N ILE A 134 39.44 -18.91 4.06
CA ILE A 134 37.97 -18.76 4.10
C ILE A 134 37.33 -20.14 4.31
N ALA A 135 36.41 -20.21 5.27
CA ALA A 135 35.51 -21.34 5.46
C ALA A 135 34.06 -20.93 5.16
N GLU A 136 33.28 -21.87 4.64
CA GLU A 136 31.84 -21.75 4.44
C GLU A 136 31.13 -22.66 5.44
N LYS A 137 30.52 -22.07 6.47
CA LYS A 137 29.81 -22.81 7.53
C LYS A 137 28.31 -22.73 7.29
N LYS A 138 27.68 -23.88 7.07
CA LYS A 138 26.22 -24.01 7.05
C LYS A 138 25.69 -24.04 8.48
N VAL A 139 24.63 -23.29 8.72
CA VAL A 139 23.93 -23.24 10.00
C VAL A 139 22.42 -23.28 9.76
N THR A 140 21.71 -24.00 10.62
CA THR A 140 20.25 -24.14 10.60
C THR A 140 19.63 -23.28 11.67
N TYR A 141 18.45 -22.73 11.41
CA TYR A 141 17.67 -21.93 12.35
C TYR A 141 16.18 -22.13 12.10
N TYR A 142 15.35 -21.76 13.07
CA TYR A 142 13.89 -21.82 12.95
C TYR A 142 13.30 -20.43 12.78
N VAL A 143 12.42 -20.27 11.82
CA VAL A 143 11.60 -19.07 11.65
C VAL A 143 10.24 -19.36 12.27
N THR A 144 9.82 -18.50 13.20
CA THR A 144 8.54 -18.65 13.91
C THR A 144 7.66 -17.44 13.71
N ASP A 145 6.37 -17.69 13.59
CA ASP A 145 5.38 -16.65 13.74
C ASP A 145 4.94 -16.54 15.21
N SER A 146 5.18 -15.37 15.78
CA SER A 146 4.85 -15.03 17.16
C SER A 146 3.97 -13.79 17.27
N ALA A 147 3.55 -13.22 16.14
CA ALA A 147 2.71 -12.04 16.13
C ALA A 147 1.25 -12.49 16.26
N PRO A 148 0.47 -11.95 17.21
CA PRO A 148 -0.95 -12.24 17.25
C PRO A 148 -1.70 -11.50 16.14
N PRO A 149 -2.86 -12.02 15.70
CA PRO A 149 -3.74 -11.29 14.79
C PRO A 149 -4.09 -9.90 15.35
N THR A 150 -4.36 -8.96 14.46
CA THR A 150 -4.67 -7.58 14.79
C THR A 150 -6.09 -7.21 14.34
N PHE A 151 -6.81 -6.51 15.21
CA PHE A 151 -8.08 -5.88 14.83
C PHE A 151 -7.80 -4.69 13.91
N LEU A 152 -8.29 -4.75 12.67
CA LEU A 152 -8.18 -3.66 11.70
C LEU A 152 -9.30 -2.64 11.91
N LEU A 153 -10.53 -3.14 12.12
CA LEU A 153 -11.72 -2.35 12.43
C LEU A 153 -12.56 -3.13 13.44
N ALA A 154 -12.75 -2.58 14.64
CA ALA A 154 -13.44 -3.28 15.74
C ALA A 154 -14.01 -2.30 16.77
N ASP A 155 -14.67 -1.24 16.29
CA ASP A 155 -15.31 -0.25 17.15
C ASP A 155 -16.68 -0.74 17.65
N ASP A 156 -17.17 -0.06 18.69
CA ASP A 156 -18.55 -0.26 19.16
C ASP A 156 -19.52 0.03 18.01
N PHE A 157 -20.55 -0.81 17.85
CA PHE A 157 -21.51 -0.67 16.76
C PHE A 157 -22.95 -0.85 17.25
N SER A 158 -23.89 -0.42 16.41
CA SER A 158 -25.32 -0.50 16.70
C SER A 158 -26.06 -1.40 15.71
N VAL A 159 -27.03 -2.16 16.21
CA VAL A 159 -27.95 -2.96 15.39
C VAL A 159 -29.38 -2.60 15.72
N GLN A 160 -30.25 -2.70 14.72
CA GLN A 160 -31.67 -2.43 14.93
C GLN A 160 -32.32 -3.58 15.71
N LYS A 161 -33.30 -3.24 16.56
CA LYS A 161 -34.15 -4.22 17.21
C LYS A 161 -34.77 -5.21 16.20
N ASP A 162 -34.79 -6.47 16.59
CA ASP A 162 -35.28 -7.62 15.79
C ASP A 162 -34.53 -7.85 14.46
N SER A 163 -33.38 -7.18 14.24
CA SER A 163 -32.55 -7.38 13.06
C SER A 163 -31.60 -8.58 13.21
N PHE A 164 -31.05 -9.01 12.07
CA PHE A 164 -30.02 -10.04 12.03
C PHE A 164 -28.72 -9.49 12.62
N PHE A 165 -28.14 -10.23 13.55
CA PHE A 165 -26.86 -9.92 14.17
C PHE A 165 -25.76 -10.79 13.57
N SER A 166 -24.68 -10.14 13.11
CA SER A 166 -23.46 -10.80 12.67
C SER A 166 -22.26 -9.98 13.11
N MET A 167 -21.28 -10.68 13.71
CA MET A 167 -20.01 -10.07 14.08
C MET A 167 -19.12 -9.84 12.86
N ASP A 168 -19.11 -10.80 11.92
CA ASP A 168 -18.30 -10.76 10.70
C ASP A 168 -18.58 -9.53 9.83
N ALA A 169 -19.83 -9.02 9.87
CA ALA A 169 -20.20 -7.82 9.12
C ALA A 169 -19.66 -6.50 9.72
N ASN A 170 -19.19 -6.51 10.98
CA ASN A 170 -18.83 -5.31 11.73
C ASN A 170 -17.37 -5.31 12.23
N ILE A 171 -16.68 -6.46 12.17
CA ILE A 171 -15.30 -6.59 12.61
C ILE A 171 -14.40 -7.04 11.48
N SER A 172 -13.36 -6.25 11.24
CA SER A 172 -12.29 -6.59 10.32
C SER A 172 -10.99 -6.83 11.08
N TYR A 173 -10.24 -7.84 10.67
CA TYR A 173 -9.00 -8.28 11.29
C TYR A 173 -8.09 -8.92 10.26
N GLY A 174 -6.80 -8.95 10.56
CA GLY A 174 -5.78 -9.57 9.72
C GLY A 174 -4.60 -9.99 10.59
N ASP A 175 -3.68 -10.74 9.99
CA ASP A 175 -2.46 -11.19 10.64
C ASP A 175 -1.24 -10.90 9.74
N ASN A 176 -0.06 -10.79 10.34
CA ASN A 176 1.16 -10.48 9.60
C ASN A 176 1.48 -11.56 8.56
N CYS A 177 1.24 -12.85 8.85
CA CYS A 177 1.62 -13.95 7.96
C CYS A 177 0.51 -14.99 7.72
N ASP A 178 -0.47 -15.11 8.63
CA ASP A 178 -1.63 -15.97 8.44
C ASP A 178 -2.66 -15.26 7.54
N PRO A 179 -2.96 -15.76 6.34
CA PRO A 179 -3.98 -15.16 5.47
C PRO A 179 -5.41 -15.50 5.91
N SER A 180 -5.59 -16.35 6.93
CA SER A 180 -6.91 -16.79 7.39
C SER A 180 -6.99 -16.97 8.91
N PRO A 181 -6.73 -15.91 9.70
CA PRO A 181 -6.98 -15.93 11.14
C PRO A 181 -8.46 -16.20 11.42
N VAL A 182 -8.74 -16.72 12.62
CA VAL A 182 -10.08 -17.13 13.04
C VAL A 182 -10.61 -16.21 14.13
N MET A 183 -11.83 -15.70 13.96
CA MET A 183 -12.56 -14.97 14.99
C MET A 183 -13.55 -15.86 15.75
N SER A 184 -13.62 -15.65 17.06
CA SER A 184 -14.71 -16.12 17.92
C SER A 184 -15.11 -15.03 18.91
N PHE A 185 -16.22 -15.20 19.62
CA PHE A 185 -16.63 -14.22 20.64
C PHE A 185 -17.36 -14.88 21.81
N GLU A 186 -17.29 -14.23 22.97
CA GLU A 186 -18.03 -14.55 24.19
C GLU A 186 -18.96 -13.40 24.58
N GLY A 187 -20.21 -13.72 24.87
CA GLY A 187 -21.27 -12.77 25.18
C GLY A 187 -22.58 -13.14 24.49
N GLU A 188 -23.69 -12.60 24.97
CA GLU A 188 -25.00 -12.78 24.34
C GLU A 188 -25.55 -11.42 23.94
N VAL A 189 -26.00 -11.30 22.68
CA VAL A 189 -26.70 -10.11 22.17
C VAL A 189 -28.14 -10.49 21.88
N ASP A 190 -29.08 -10.01 22.70
CA ASP A 190 -30.51 -10.19 22.49
C ASP A 190 -31.06 -9.04 21.64
N THR A 191 -31.09 -9.20 20.31
CA THR A 191 -31.57 -8.15 19.41
C THR A 191 -33.06 -7.82 19.58
N SER A 192 -33.84 -8.59 20.34
CA SER A 192 -35.23 -8.24 20.65
C SER A 192 -35.37 -7.18 21.75
N LYS A 193 -34.29 -6.92 22.49
CA LYS A 193 -34.27 -6.02 23.63
C LYS A 193 -33.27 -4.89 23.36
N PRO A 194 -33.72 -3.63 23.33
CA PRO A 194 -32.80 -2.50 23.30
C PRO A 194 -31.92 -2.49 24.53
N GLY A 195 -30.65 -2.17 24.34
CA GLY A 195 -29.65 -2.19 25.40
C GLY A 195 -28.24 -2.20 24.86
N VAL A 196 -27.28 -2.07 25.76
CA VAL A 196 -25.85 -2.17 25.46
C VAL A 196 -25.38 -3.54 25.92
N TYR A 197 -24.83 -4.32 25.00
CA TYR A 197 -24.37 -5.69 25.21
C TYR A 197 -22.85 -5.74 25.04
N PRO A 198 -22.08 -5.87 26.13
CA PRO A 198 -20.64 -6.05 26.03
C PRO A 198 -20.35 -7.45 25.51
N VAL A 199 -19.49 -7.54 24.50
CA VAL A 199 -19.04 -8.79 23.87
C VAL A 199 -17.52 -8.79 23.85
N THR A 200 -16.90 -9.92 24.22
CA THR A 200 -15.45 -10.09 24.10
C THR A 200 -15.15 -10.88 22.84
N VAL A 201 -14.40 -10.29 21.93
CA VAL A 201 -14.01 -10.89 20.66
C VAL A 201 -12.59 -11.41 20.77
N PHE A 202 -12.34 -12.61 20.25
CA PHE A 202 -11.05 -13.28 20.24
C PHE A 202 -10.64 -13.56 18.80
N LEU A 203 -9.36 -13.31 18.49
CA LEU A 203 -8.75 -13.68 17.22
C LEU A 203 -7.60 -14.65 17.50
N SER A 204 -7.47 -15.69 16.69
CA SER A 204 -6.37 -16.65 16.74
C SER A 204 -5.82 -16.95 15.36
N ASP A 205 -4.51 -17.12 15.24
CA ASP A 205 -3.85 -17.61 14.02
C ASP A 205 -3.54 -19.11 14.10
N ASN A 206 -2.97 -19.63 13.00
CA ASN A 206 -2.52 -21.02 12.88
C ASN A 206 -1.29 -21.36 13.75
N SER A 207 -0.53 -20.36 14.21
CA SER A 207 0.62 -20.49 15.11
C SER A 207 0.19 -20.60 16.57
N GLY A 208 -1.09 -20.33 16.87
CA GLY A 208 -1.68 -20.37 18.20
C GLY A 208 -1.54 -19.05 18.98
N ASN A 209 -1.14 -17.96 18.34
CA ASN A 209 -1.16 -16.65 18.98
C ASN A 209 -2.61 -16.16 19.09
N LEU A 210 -2.87 -15.31 20.09
CA LEU A 210 -4.21 -14.87 20.45
C LEU A 210 -4.21 -13.37 20.75
N THR A 211 -5.23 -12.67 20.26
CA THR A 211 -5.61 -11.34 20.77
C THR A 211 -7.07 -11.31 21.16
N SER A 212 -7.46 -10.36 22.00
CA SER A 212 -8.87 -10.14 22.32
C SER A 212 -9.20 -8.68 22.59
N LYS A 213 -10.45 -8.30 22.34
CA LYS A 213 -10.98 -6.96 22.56
C LYS A 213 -12.43 -7.05 23.04
N GLN A 214 -12.77 -6.26 24.05
CA GLN A 214 -14.17 -6.06 24.41
C GLN A 214 -14.75 -4.90 23.60
N ILE A 215 -15.92 -5.12 23.02
CA ILE A 215 -16.71 -4.11 22.31
C ILE A 215 -18.13 -4.06 22.89
N ASN A 216 -18.82 -2.96 22.65
CA ASN A 216 -20.24 -2.83 22.95
C ASN A 216 -21.07 -2.93 21.67
N VAL A 217 -22.06 -3.83 21.71
CA VAL A 217 -23.12 -3.89 20.69
C VAL A 217 -24.36 -3.20 21.26
N THR A 218 -24.79 -2.11 20.63
CA THR A 218 -25.99 -1.38 21.06
C THR A 218 -27.19 -1.77 20.22
N VAL A 219 -28.22 -2.35 20.84
CA VAL A 219 -29.50 -2.62 20.18
C VAL A 219 -30.40 -1.40 20.33
N THR A 220 -30.83 -0.82 19.22
CA THR A 220 -31.66 0.41 19.20
C THR A 220 -33.10 0.14 18.78
N GLU A 221 -34.07 0.84 19.38
CA GLU A 221 -35.51 0.75 18.98
C GLU A 221 -35.77 1.32 17.58
N GLU A 222 -35.07 2.39 17.20
CA GLU A 222 -35.18 3.03 15.89
C GLU A 222 -33.91 2.79 15.07
N THR A 223 -34.06 2.73 13.73
CA THR A 223 -32.93 2.95 12.83
C THR A 223 -32.41 4.36 13.16
N PRO A 224 -31.13 4.57 13.49
CA PRO A 224 -30.58 5.91 13.51
C PRO A 224 -30.94 6.54 12.17
N SER A 225 -31.64 7.68 12.17
CA SER A 225 -31.67 8.48 10.94
C SER A 225 -30.21 8.64 10.55
N THR A 226 -29.87 8.31 9.30
CA THR A 226 -28.59 8.68 8.69
C THR A 226 -28.20 10.02 9.27
N GLY A 227 -27.14 10.03 10.08
CA GLY A 227 -26.86 11.12 11.00
C GLY A 227 -27.02 12.45 10.28
N GLU A 228 -27.58 13.46 10.94
CA GLU A 228 -27.42 14.84 10.47
C GLU A 228 -25.96 14.98 10.07
N GLN A 229 -25.68 15.02 8.76
CA GLN A 229 -24.34 15.30 8.31
C GLN A 229 -24.00 16.63 8.96
N SER A 230 -22.92 16.65 9.73
CA SER A 230 -22.43 17.88 10.32
C SER A 230 -22.38 18.90 9.20
N THR A 231 -23.13 19.99 9.36
CA THR A 231 -23.11 21.14 8.45
C THR A 231 -21.78 21.91 8.54
N GLU A 232 -20.80 21.34 9.25
CA GLU A 232 -19.48 21.88 9.42
C GLU A 232 -18.71 21.71 8.11
N SER A 233 -18.67 22.78 7.34
CA SER A 233 -17.79 22.94 6.19
C SER A 233 -16.54 23.68 6.63
N LEU A 234 -15.41 23.37 6.01
CA LEU A 234 -14.17 24.11 6.21
C LEU A 234 -13.83 24.89 4.94
N ASP A 235 -13.95 26.22 5.01
CA ASP A 235 -13.54 27.09 3.90
C ASP A 235 -12.04 26.95 3.60
N PHE A 236 -11.70 26.87 2.32
CA PHE A 236 -10.31 26.69 1.88
C PHE A 236 -9.39 27.82 2.35
N THR A 237 -9.88 29.06 2.41
CA THR A 237 -9.10 30.21 2.88
C THR A 237 -8.81 30.09 4.38
N ASP A 238 -9.80 29.68 5.16
CA ASP A 238 -9.63 29.45 6.60
C ASP A 238 -8.69 28.26 6.87
N PHE A 239 -8.78 27.20 6.04
CA PHE A 239 -7.85 26.09 6.05
C PHE A 239 -6.40 26.54 5.80
N VAL A 240 -6.16 27.29 4.72
CA VAL A 240 -4.84 27.85 4.40
C VAL A 240 -4.31 28.71 5.55
N ASN A 241 -5.13 29.64 6.07
CA ASN A 241 -4.74 30.52 7.15
C ASN A 241 -4.34 29.76 8.43
N ARG A 242 -4.99 28.63 8.71
CA ARG A 242 -4.72 27.81 9.90
C ARG A 242 -3.36 27.11 9.83
N TYR A 243 -2.98 26.60 8.66
CA TYR A 243 -1.82 25.72 8.53
C TYR A 243 -0.59 26.38 7.87
N ASN A 244 -0.73 27.59 7.35
CA ASN A 244 0.35 28.30 6.67
C ASN A 244 1.44 28.75 7.65
N ASP A 245 2.60 28.11 7.57
CA ASP A 245 3.83 28.49 8.27
C ASP A 245 4.89 29.08 7.33
N GLY A 246 4.52 29.35 6.08
CA GLY A 246 5.41 29.84 5.02
C GLY A 246 6.22 28.76 4.30
N SER A 247 6.13 27.49 4.72
CA SER A 247 6.85 26.35 4.12
C SER A 247 5.94 25.29 3.47
N ARG A 248 4.61 25.44 3.66
CA ARG A 248 3.59 24.50 3.21
C ARG A 248 2.87 24.97 1.97
N GLU A 249 2.36 24.01 1.22
CA GLU A 249 1.49 24.22 0.07
C GLU A 249 0.12 23.59 0.37
N PHE A 250 -0.92 24.08 -0.29
CA PHE A 250 -2.30 23.68 -0.02
C PHE A 250 -3.00 23.29 -1.31
N GLY A 251 -3.70 22.17 -1.27
CA GLY A 251 -4.30 21.59 -2.45
C GLY A 251 -5.54 20.78 -2.13
N ILE A 252 -6.08 20.20 -3.18
CA ILE A 252 -7.27 19.36 -3.15
C ILE A 252 -6.98 18.03 -3.85
N ASP A 253 -7.80 17.02 -3.56
CA ASP A 253 -7.87 15.82 -4.40
C ASP A 253 -9.30 15.65 -4.93
N VAL A 254 -9.41 15.17 -6.17
CA VAL A 254 -10.66 15.20 -6.95
C VAL A 254 -10.82 13.98 -7.84
N SER A 255 -12.07 13.64 -8.11
CA SER A 255 -12.50 12.56 -9.01
C SER A 255 -13.74 12.99 -9.79
N HIS A 256 -14.43 12.06 -10.48
CA HIS A 256 -15.73 12.36 -11.08
C HIS A 256 -16.77 12.84 -10.06
N TRP A 257 -16.60 12.55 -8.76
CA TRP A 257 -17.57 12.92 -7.72
C TRP A 257 -17.70 14.44 -7.51
N GLN A 258 -16.66 15.20 -7.82
CA GLN A 258 -16.69 16.67 -7.75
C GLN A 258 -17.38 17.32 -8.96
N GLY A 259 -17.79 16.54 -9.96
CA GLY A 259 -18.50 17.03 -11.14
C GLY A 259 -17.66 17.97 -12.01
N ASP A 260 -18.30 19.02 -12.53
CA ASP A 260 -17.63 20.05 -13.32
C ASP A 260 -16.89 21.05 -12.41
N ILE A 261 -15.58 21.19 -12.61
CA ILE A 261 -14.70 22.02 -11.77
C ILE A 261 -14.20 23.23 -12.55
N ASP A 262 -14.38 24.44 -12.00
CA ASP A 262 -13.68 25.64 -12.46
C ASP A 262 -12.30 25.73 -11.81
N PHE A 263 -11.29 25.16 -12.47
CA PHE A 263 -9.92 25.16 -11.96
C PHE A 263 -9.28 26.56 -11.91
N ASN A 264 -9.78 27.54 -12.67
CA ASN A 264 -9.30 28.92 -12.54
C ASN A 264 -9.81 29.54 -11.24
N ALA A 265 -11.08 29.29 -10.87
CA ALA A 265 -11.61 29.69 -9.58
C ALA A 265 -10.87 29.00 -8.42
N VAL A 266 -10.60 27.69 -8.53
CA VAL A 266 -9.79 26.92 -7.56
C VAL A 266 -8.40 27.54 -7.39
N LYS A 267 -7.72 27.85 -8.51
CA LYS A 267 -6.41 28.52 -8.47
C LYS A 267 -6.49 29.89 -7.81
N ASN A 268 -7.51 30.68 -8.14
CA ASN A 268 -7.72 32.02 -7.59
C ASN A 268 -8.04 32.03 -6.09
N ALA A 269 -8.65 30.94 -5.58
CA ALA A 269 -8.86 30.72 -4.15
C ALA A 269 -7.56 30.42 -3.37
N GLY A 270 -6.41 30.32 -4.05
CA GLY A 270 -5.11 30.08 -3.45
C GLY A 270 -4.65 28.62 -3.47
N CYS A 271 -5.41 27.73 -4.11
CA CYS A 271 -5.00 26.34 -4.30
C CYS A 271 -3.75 26.27 -5.18
N THR A 272 -2.81 25.40 -4.79
CA THR A 272 -1.49 25.28 -5.43
C THR A 272 -1.32 23.98 -6.22
N PHE A 273 -1.99 22.91 -5.79
CA PHE A 273 -1.93 21.60 -6.43
C PHE A 273 -3.25 20.83 -6.39
N VAL A 274 -3.38 19.86 -7.29
CA VAL A 274 -4.51 18.93 -7.36
C VAL A 274 -4.01 17.49 -7.55
N ILE A 275 -4.48 16.55 -6.73
CA ILE A 275 -4.26 15.11 -6.95
C ILE A 275 -5.53 14.52 -7.57
N ILE A 276 -5.43 13.94 -8.77
CA ILE A 276 -6.60 13.58 -9.58
C ILE A 276 -6.74 12.06 -9.63
N ARG A 277 -7.93 11.52 -9.38
CA ARG A 277 -8.16 10.08 -9.57
C ARG A 277 -7.97 9.74 -11.04
N MET A 278 -7.03 8.86 -11.33
CA MET A 278 -6.86 8.34 -12.68
C MET A 278 -7.90 7.28 -13.00
N GLY A 279 -8.18 6.43 -12.02
CA GLY A 279 -9.09 5.31 -12.18
C GLY A 279 -9.16 4.47 -10.93
N TYR A 280 -9.84 3.35 -11.08
CA TYR A 280 -10.05 2.37 -10.05
C TYR A 280 -10.02 0.95 -10.62
N GLY A 281 -9.73 -0.04 -9.79
CA GLY A 281 -9.84 -1.43 -10.24
C GLY A 281 -9.22 -2.47 -9.32
N SER A 282 -9.35 -3.71 -9.76
CA SER A 282 -8.87 -4.90 -9.08
C SER A 282 -8.34 -5.93 -10.07
N ASN A 283 -7.49 -6.81 -9.58
CA ASN A 283 -6.81 -7.87 -10.33
C ASN A 283 -6.21 -7.43 -11.68
N GLY A 284 -5.53 -6.27 -11.71
CA GLY A 284 -4.93 -5.73 -12.93
C GLY A 284 -5.92 -5.02 -13.88
N GLY A 285 -7.19 -4.87 -13.49
CA GLY A 285 -8.19 -4.08 -14.18
C GLY A 285 -8.03 -2.60 -13.88
N THR A 286 -8.26 -1.74 -14.88
CA THR A 286 -8.16 -0.29 -14.71
C THR A 286 -9.29 0.43 -15.43
N ASP A 287 -10.41 0.59 -14.74
CA ASP A 287 -11.46 1.48 -15.20
C ASP A 287 -11.00 2.92 -14.95
N LEU A 288 -10.99 3.74 -15.99
CA LEU A 288 -10.61 5.14 -15.87
C LEU A 288 -11.74 5.93 -15.23
N ASP A 289 -11.37 6.87 -14.36
CA ASP A 289 -12.31 7.88 -13.86
C ASP A 289 -12.78 8.73 -15.04
N GLU A 290 -14.10 8.93 -15.16
CA GLU A 290 -14.71 9.58 -16.31
C GLU A 290 -14.22 11.02 -16.52
N ASN A 291 -13.77 11.67 -15.45
CA ASN A 291 -13.27 13.05 -15.48
C ASN A 291 -11.74 13.13 -15.50
N TYR A 292 -11.00 12.02 -15.48
CA TYR A 292 -9.53 12.02 -15.37
C TYR A 292 -8.85 12.95 -16.39
N PHE A 293 -9.06 12.72 -17.69
CA PHE A 293 -8.39 13.49 -18.74
C PHE A 293 -8.79 14.97 -18.72
N THR A 294 -10.09 15.25 -18.55
CA THR A 294 -10.63 16.61 -18.48
C THR A 294 -10.06 17.37 -17.28
N ASN A 295 -10.05 16.75 -16.10
CA ASN A 295 -9.50 17.36 -14.89
C ASN A 295 -8.01 17.62 -15.03
N LEU A 296 -7.26 16.66 -15.58
CA LEU A 296 -5.81 16.80 -15.75
C LEU A 296 -5.45 17.92 -16.72
N GLU A 297 -6.14 18.01 -17.86
CA GLU A 297 -5.94 19.09 -18.83
C GLU A 297 -6.29 20.46 -18.23
N ASN A 298 -7.47 20.57 -17.61
CA ASN A 298 -7.97 21.85 -17.10
C ASN A 298 -7.18 22.35 -15.88
N ALA A 299 -6.78 21.47 -14.96
CA ALA A 299 -5.96 21.85 -13.80
C ALA A 299 -4.58 22.37 -14.24
N ARG A 300 -3.94 21.70 -15.22
CA ARG A 300 -2.68 22.18 -15.81
C ARG A 300 -2.86 23.52 -16.53
N ALA A 301 -3.94 23.68 -17.30
CA ALA A 301 -4.23 24.91 -18.01
C ALA A 301 -4.41 26.11 -17.06
N ALA A 302 -4.97 25.87 -15.86
CA ALA A 302 -5.07 26.86 -14.79
C ALA A 302 -3.74 27.13 -14.03
N GLY A 303 -2.67 26.40 -14.36
CA GLY A 303 -1.36 26.54 -13.72
C GLY A 303 -1.28 25.93 -12.32
N LEU A 304 -2.07 24.88 -12.04
CA LEU A 304 -1.96 24.05 -10.84
C LEU A 304 -0.90 22.96 -11.06
N GLN A 305 -0.16 22.62 -10.01
CA GLN A 305 0.64 21.40 -10.01
C GLN A 305 -0.29 20.18 -9.95
N VAL A 306 0.04 19.10 -10.64
CA VAL A 306 -0.87 17.95 -10.72
C VAL A 306 -0.18 16.64 -10.37
N GLY A 307 -0.88 15.83 -9.58
CA GLY A 307 -0.54 14.44 -9.28
C GLY A 307 -1.73 13.55 -9.60
N VAL A 308 -1.54 12.24 -9.48
CA VAL A 308 -2.61 11.26 -9.69
C VAL A 308 -2.62 10.23 -8.58
N TYR A 309 -3.81 9.70 -8.32
CA TYR A 309 -3.99 8.52 -7.48
C TYR A 309 -4.78 7.44 -8.22
N PHE A 310 -4.63 6.20 -7.80
CA PHE A 310 -5.36 5.08 -8.35
C PHE A 310 -5.94 4.25 -7.22
N TYR A 311 -7.27 4.15 -7.19
CA TYR A 311 -7.99 3.33 -6.21
C TYR A 311 -7.84 1.86 -6.58
N ILE A 312 -7.13 1.11 -5.77
CA ILE A 312 -6.64 -0.24 -6.10
C ILE A 312 -7.08 -1.22 -5.04
N THR A 313 -7.59 -2.37 -5.48
CA THR A 313 -7.95 -3.49 -4.60
C THR A 313 -7.28 -4.79 -5.06
N ASP A 314 -6.14 -4.67 -5.73
CA ASP A 314 -5.27 -5.80 -6.06
C ASP A 314 -4.83 -6.52 -4.79
N THR A 315 -4.84 -7.85 -4.82
CA THR A 315 -4.38 -8.72 -3.72
C THR A 315 -3.19 -9.59 -4.10
N THR A 316 -2.70 -9.44 -5.34
CA THR A 316 -1.58 -10.21 -5.86
C THR A 316 -0.52 -9.31 -6.49
N LYS A 317 0.74 -9.76 -6.44
CA LYS A 317 1.87 -9.07 -7.08
C LYS A 317 1.65 -8.90 -8.59
N ASP A 318 1.11 -9.92 -9.26
CA ASP A 318 0.84 -9.86 -10.69
C ASP A 318 -0.27 -8.87 -11.04
N GLY A 319 -1.33 -8.80 -10.23
CA GLY A 319 -2.39 -7.78 -10.35
C GLY A 319 -1.81 -6.38 -10.21
N ALA A 320 -1.09 -6.12 -9.11
CA ALA A 320 -0.45 -4.83 -8.83
C ALA A 320 0.49 -4.38 -9.96
N LYS A 321 1.30 -5.32 -10.48
CA LYS A 321 2.21 -5.08 -11.59
C LYS A 321 1.46 -4.76 -12.89
N ALA A 322 0.35 -5.44 -13.16
CA ALA A 322 -0.48 -5.17 -14.33
C ALA A 322 -1.16 -3.79 -14.22
N THR A 323 -1.70 -3.44 -13.05
CA THR A 323 -2.28 -2.13 -12.77
C THR A 323 -1.25 -1.02 -12.94
N ALA A 324 -0.06 -1.15 -12.33
CA ALA A 324 1.03 -0.19 -12.48
C ALA A 324 1.43 0.05 -13.94
N LYS A 325 1.55 -1.02 -14.74
CA LYS A 325 1.83 -0.91 -16.19
C LYS A 325 0.74 -0.11 -16.91
N ARG A 326 -0.53 -0.39 -16.64
CA ARG A 326 -1.65 0.30 -17.29
C ARG A 326 -1.71 1.78 -16.91
N ILE A 327 -1.42 2.12 -15.67
CA ILE A 327 -1.27 3.52 -15.22
C ILE A 327 -0.17 4.22 -16.01
N VAL A 328 1.02 3.60 -16.10
CA VAL A 328 2.15 4.15 -16.86
C VAL A 328 1.81 4.33 -18.35
N ASP A 329 1.17 3.33 -18.96
CA ASP A 329 0.73 3.39 -20.36
C ASP A 329 -0.31 4.50 -20.57
N THR A 330 -1.25 4.66 -19.64
CA THR A 330 -2.28 5.72 -19.65
C THR A 330 -1.66 7.11 -19.54
N LEU A 331 -0.64 7.26 -18.68
CA LEU A 331 0.11 8.51 -18.58
C LEU A 331 0.81 8.86 -19.89
N GLY A 332 1.19 7.89 -20.72
CA GLY A 332 1.77 8.14 -22.05
C GLY A 332 3.00 9.06 -22.03
N GLY A 333 3.78 9.02 -20.94
CA GLY A 333 4.96 9.88 -20.72
C GLY A 333 4.66 11.29 -20.19
N GLN A 334 3.41 11.60 -19.80
CA GLN A 334 3.09 12.86 -19.14
C GLN A 334 3.82 13.01 -17.79
N LYS A 335 4.50 14.13 -17.61
CA LYS A 335 5.22 14.41 -16.35
C LYS A 335 4.27 14.82 -15.24
N LEU A 336 4.36 14.18 -14.09
CA LEU A 336 3.62 14.56 -12.88
C LEU A 336 4.48 15.43 -11.97
N ASP A 337 3.85 16.31 -11.20
CA ASP A 337 4.51 17.13 -10.16
C ASP A 337 4.67 16.37 -8.84
N PHE A 338 3.95 15.25 -8.69
CA PHE A 338 3.89 14.42 -7.50
C PHE A 338 4.03 12.92 -7.84
N PRO A 339 4.44 12.08 -6.88
CA PRO A 339 4.37 10.63 -7.02
C PRO A 339 2.94 10.13 -7.30
N ILE A 340 2.85 8.97 -7.93
CA ILE A 340 1.59 8.25 -8.15
C ILE A 340 1.16 7.63 -6.81
N ALA A 341 0.00 8.03 -6.32
CA ALA A 341 -0.52 7.50 -5.06
C ALA A 341 -1.20 6.13 -5.26
N PHE A 342 -0.75 5.15 -4.50
CA PHE A 342 -1.41 3.86 -4.29
C PHE A 342 -2.47 4.04 -3.19
N ASP A 343 -3.73 3.88 -3.56
CA ASP A 343 -4.90 4.13 -2.72
C ASP A 343 -5.68 2.83 -2.49
N TRP A 344 -5.36 2.13 -1.39
CA TRP A 344 -6.00 0.88 -0.99
C TRP A 344 -6.64 1.08 0.38
N GLU A 345 -7.98 1.13 0.42
CA GLU A 345 -8.73 1.49 1.63
C GLU A 345 -9.75 0.43 2.08
N GLU A 346 -9.87 -0.70 1.37
CA GLU A 346 -10.87 -1.74 1.61
C GLU A 346 -10.51 -2.64 2.81
N PHE A 347 -10.31 -2.04 3.97
CA PHE A 347 -10.03 -2.76 5.21
C PHE A 347 -11.31 -3.33 5.86
N GLN A 348 -12.49 -2.86 5.47
CA GLN A 348 -13.75 -3.46 5.89
C GLN A 348 -13.99 -4.78 5.14
N GLY A 349 -14.13 -5.88 5.87
CA GLY A 349 -14.22 -7.21 5.27
C GLY A 349 -12.88 -7.70 4.69
N PHE A 350 -11.75 -7.22 5.23
CA PHE A 350 -10.39 -7.57 4.80
C PHE A 350 -10.19 -9.08 4.55
N GLN A 351 -10.83 -9.91 5.37
CA GLN A 351 -10.74 -11.37 5.33
C GLN A 351 -11.28 -11.98 4.03
N ASP A 352 -12.21 -11.29 3.35
CA ASP A 352 -12.76 -11.74 2.07
C ASP A 352 -11.70 -11.77 0.95
N TYR A 353 -10.61 -11.03 1.12
CA TYR A 353 -9.47 -11.04 0.19
C TYR A 353 -8.56 -12.26 0.35
N GLY A 354 -8.58 -12.92 1.51
CA GLY A 354 -7.78 -14.12 1.78
C GLY A 354 -6.26 -13.91 1.69
N ILE A 355 -5.78 -12.76 2.17
CA ILE A 355 -4.36 -12.37 2.18
C ILE A 355 -3.91 -11.96 3.58
N SER A 356 -2.61 -12.08 3.85
CA SER A 356 -2.00 -11.53 5.07
C SER A 356 -1.71 -10.03 4.92
N LEU A 357 -1.40 -9.35 6.03
CA LEU A 357 -0.95 -7.96 6.00
C LEU A 357 0.40 -7.81 5.27
N HIS A 358 1.28 -8.83 5.37
CA HIS A 358 2.52 -8.86 4.60
C HIS A 358 2.25 -8.94 3.10
N ASP A 359 1.31 -9.79 2.67
CA ASP A 359 0.94 -9.90 1.25
C ASP A 359 0.44 -8.55 0.71
N LEU A 360 -0.37 -7.82 1.47
CA LEU A 360 -0.82 -6.47 1.10
C LEU A 360 0.37 -5.49 0.96
N CYS A 361 1.32 -5.51 1.89
CA CYS A 361 2.53 -4.68 1.79
C CYS A 361 3.35 -5.04 0.55
N GLU A 362 3.45 -6.32 0.21
CA GLU A 362 4.15 -6.82 -0.96
C GLU A 362 3.44 -6.46 -2.29
N VAL A 363 2.11 -6.35 -2.29
CA VAL A 363 1.31 -5.78 -3.39
C VAL A 363 1.72 -4.31 -3.63
N TYR A 364 1.75 -3.50 -2.57
CA TYR A 364 2.19 -2.10 -2.66
C TYR A 364 3.64 -1.99 -3.15
N GLU A 365 4.57 -2.77 -2.59
CA GLU A 365 5.97 -2.78 -3.01
C GLU A 365 6.12 -3.13 -4.51
N THR A 366 5.34 -4.10 -4.98
CA THR A 366 5.35 -4.50 -6.39
C THR A 366 4.81 -3.40 -7.30
N PHE A 367 3.70 -2.76 -6.91
CA PHE A 367 3.16 -1.60 -7.62
C PHE A 367 4.19 -0.48 -7.70
N ALA A 368 4.76 -0.12 -6.55
CA ALA A 368 5.68 1.00 -6.42
C ALA A 368 6.94 0.80 -7.27
N GLU A 369 7.53 -0.41 -7.23
CA GLU A 369 8.67 -0.73 -8.06
C GLU A 369 8.38 -0.65 -9.55
N GLU A 370 7.19 -1.06 -9.99
CA GLU A 370 6.85 -1.09 -11.41
C GLU A 370 6.65 0.33 -11.97
N VAL A 371 6.02 1.23 -11.19
CA VAL A 371 5.94 2.65 -11.58
C VAL A 371 7.31 3.33 -11.54
N GLU A 372 8.16 2.99 -10.56
CA GLU A 372 9.53 3.50 -10.41
C GLU A 372 10.45 3.09 -11.57
N LYS A 373 10.35 1.83 -12.01
CA LYS A 373 11.06 1.33 -13.21
C LYS A 373 10.71 2.12 -14.48
N SER A 374 9.53 2.75 -14.49
CA SER A 374 9.03 3.55 -15.61
C SER A 374 9.37 5.04 -15.50
N GLY A 375 10.15 5.44 -14.49
CA GLY A 375 10.61 6.82 -14.31
C GLY A 375 9.64 7.73 -13.54
N TYR A 376 8.59 7.16 -12.95
CA TYR A 376 7.71 7.86 -12.00
C TYR A 376 8.14 7.57 -10.56
N GLU A 377 7.53 8.24 -9.60
CA GLU A 377 7.68 7.92 -8.18
C GLU A 377 6.37 7.35 -7.65
N ALA A 378 6.42 6.55 -6.59
CA ALA A 378 5.26 6.04 -5.89
C ALA A 378 5.08 6.72 -4.53
N MET A 379 3.83 6.84 -4.09
CA MET A 379 3.44 7.31 -2.76
C MET A 379 2.36 6.38 -2.20
N LEU A 380 2.38 6.12 -0.91
CA LEU A 380 1.32 5.37 -0.23
C LEU A 380 0.30 6.36 0.33
N TYR A 381 -0.95 6.22 -0.07
CA TYR A 381 -2.07 6.88 0.61
C TYR A 381 -2.73 5.90 1.56
N SER A 382 -2.97 6.33 2.80
CA SER A 382 -3.66 5.53 3.81
C SER A 382 -4.01 6.36 5.05
N SER A 383 -4.97 5.88 5.84
CA SER A 383 -5.34 6.52 7.11
C SER A 383 -4.27 6.31 8.18
N LYS A 384 -4.23 7.22 9.18
CA LYS A 384 -3.33 7.10 10.34
C LYS A 384 -3.36 5.69 10.95
N ASN A 385 -4.57 5.15 11.15
CA ASN A 385 -4.76 3.84 11.79
C ASN A 385 -4.03 2.73 11.05
N PHE A 386 -4.17 2.66 9.72
CA PHE A 386 -3.55 1.60 8.92
C PHE A 386 -2.07 1.89 8.66
N LEU A 387 -1.65 3.14 8.59
CA LEU A 387 -0.22 3.49 8.51
C LEU A 387 0.56 3.06 9.76
N GLU A 388 -0.06 3.05 10.94
CA GLU A 388 0.59 2.64 12.18
C GLU A 388 0.50 1.15 12.46
N ASN A 389 -0.58 0.50 12.02
CA ASN A 389 -0.91 -0.86 12.44
C ASN A 389 -0.90 -1.90 11.30
N THR A 390 -0.70 -1.50 10.05
CA THR A 390 -0.83 -2.40 8.89
C THR A 390 0.29 -2.26 7.88
N TRP A 391 0.61 -1.02 7.47
CA TRP A 391 1.57 -0.79 6.40
C TRP A 391 3.02 -0.82 6.87
N GLU A 392 3.86 -1.57 6.14
CA GLU A 392 5.31 -1.51 6.25
C GLU A 392 5.90 -0.71 5.08
N ASN A 393 6.21 0.58 5.29
CA ASN A 393 6.85 1.41 4.27
C ASN A 393 8.37 1.21 4.24
N ARG A 394 8.82 0.05 3.74
CA ARG A 394 10.21 -0.44 3.85
C ARG A 394 11.26 0.40 3.13
N ARG A 395 10.85 1.28 2.21
CA ARG A 395 11.74 2.13 1.41
C ARG A 395 11.58 3.61 1.68
N ASP A 396 10.95 3.97 2.80
CA ASP A 396 10.69 5.36 3.19
C ASP A 396 10.06 6.18 2.03
N ARG A 397 9.16 5.56 1.26
CA ARG A 397 8.46 6.26 0.18
C ARG A 397 7.57 7.35 0.75
N PRO A 398 7.27 8.41 -0.02
CA PRO A 398 6.36 9.45 0.43
C PRO A 398 5.03 8.87 0.93
N ILE A 399 4.53 9.44 2.03
CA ILE A 399 3.23 9.10 2.61
C ILE A 399 2.25 10.25 2.38
N TRP A 400 1.07 9.91 1.85
CA TRP A 400 -0.11 10.75 1.87
C TRP A 400 -1.02 10.27 2.99
N LEU A 401 -0.94 10.95 4.14
CA LEU A 401 -1.65 10.60 5.36
C LEU A 401 -3.10 11.10 5.30
N ALA A 402 -4.09 10.22 5.50
CA ALA A 402 -5.45 10.63 5.85
C ALA A 402 -5.63 10.67 7.37
N HIS A 403 -5.90 11.86 7.93
CA HIS A 403 -6.20 11.99 9.36
C HIS A 403 -7.04 13.23 9.63
N TYR A 404 -8.34 13.03 9.88
CA TYR A 404 -9.32 14.12 9.86
C TYR A 404 -9.46 14.89 11.17
N VAL A 405 -8.37 15.53 11.59
CA VAL A 405 -8.25 16.24 12.89
C VAL A 405 -7.50 17.56 12.75
N GLU A 406 -7.74 18.55 13.60
CA GLU A 406 -7.05 19.86 13.49
C GLU A 406 -5.52 19.77 13.63
N GLN A 407 -5.01 18.80 14.38
CA GLN A 407 -3.59 18.54 14.48
C GLN A 407 -3.37 17.04 14.46
N THR A 408 -2.65 16.55 13.46
CA THR A 408 -2.35 15.13 13.37
C THR A 408 -1.50 14.68 14.56
N SER A 409 -1.85 13.53 15.13
CA SER A 409 -1.06 12.80 16.13
C SER A 409 -0.20 11.69 15.50
N TYR A 410 -0.12 11.64 14.17
CA TYR A 410 0.78 10.72 13.48
C TYR A 410 2.23 11.16 13.71
N GLU A 411 3.04 10.28 14.30
CA GLU A 411 4.44 10.55 14.62
C GLU A 411 5.39 10.26 13.45
N GLY A 412 4.92 9.51 12.44
CA GLY A 412 5.67 9.22 11.23
C GLY A 412 5.85 10.43 10.31
N LYS A 413 6.78 10.30 9.37
CA LYS A 413 6.97 11.30 8.31
C LYS A 413 5.80 11.23 7.32
N TRP A 414 5.29 12.37 6.92
CA TRP A 414 4.28 12.49 5.88
C TRP A 414 4.70 13.57 4.89
N PHE A 415 4.48 13.29 3.61
CA PHE A 415 4.74 14.22 2.51
C PHE A 415 3.49 15.08 2.24
N MET A 416 2.32 14.46 2.31
CA MET A 416 1.02 15.11 2.17
C MET A 416 0.10 14.65 3.30
N TRP A 417 -0.76 15.54 3.78
CA TRP A 417 -1.75 15.25 4.81
C TRP A 417 -3.13 15.72 4.36
N GLN A 418 -4.03 14.76 4.14
CA GLN A 418 -5.45 14.99 3.93
C GLN A 418 -6.10 15.28 5.28
N ARG A 419 -6.44 16.55 5.48
CA ARG A 419 -7.00 17.08 6.73
C ARG A 419 -8.49 16.80 6.84
N CYS A 420 -9.25 16.77 5.76
CA CYS A 420 -10.69 16.54 5.83
C CYS A 420 -11.28 16.24 4.46
N GLY A 421 -12.45 15.60 4.45
CA GLY A 421 -13.29 15.45 3.26
C GLY A 421 -14.54 16.34 3.20
N TYR A 422 -14.55 17.43 3.98
CA TYR A 422 -15.67 18.38 4.08
C TYR A 422 -15.24 19.83 3.80
N GLY A 423 -14.16 20.01 3.04
CA GLY A 423 -13.71 21.32 2.59
C GLY A 423 -14.67 21.94 1.58
N VAL A 424 -14.65 23.27 1.49
CA VAL A 424 -15.35 24.02 0.44
C VAL A 424 -14.39 25.02 -0.20
N ILE A 425 -14.42 25.11 -1.53
CA ILE A 425 -13.56 25.99 -2.31
C ILE A 425 -14.33 26.53 -3.52
N ASP A 426 -14.06 27.79 -3.86
CA ASP A 426 -14.59 28.39 -5.09
C ASP A 426 -14.19 27.56 -6.31
N GLY A 427 -15.17 27.28 -7.16
CA GLY A 427 -15.00 26.48 -8.39
C GLY A 427 -15.48 25.04 -8.30
N ILE A 428 -15.85 24.55 -7.10
CA ILE A 428 -16.43 23.23 -6.90
C ILE A 428 -17.80 23.36 -6.21
N ASN A 429 -18.82 22.69 -6.76
CA ASN A 429 -20.14 22.62 -6.15
C ASN A 429 -20.21 21.42 -5.21
N GLY A 430 -20.10 21.66 -3.90
CA GLY A 430 -20.15 20.61 -2.87
C GLY A 430 -18.87 20.56 -2.05
N THR A 431 -18.63 19.43 -1.40
CA THR A 431 -17.44 19.23 -0.58
C THR A 431 -16.26 18.72 -1.41
N VAL A 432 -15.06 19.04 -0.94
CA VAL A 432 -13.80 18.55 -1.51
C VAL A 432 -12.80 18.25 -0.41
N ASP A 433 -11.90 17.33 -0.69
CA ASP A 433 -10.87 16.90 0.22
C ASP A 433 -9.73 17.94 0.26
N LEU A 434 -9.28 18.32 1.46
CA LEU A 434 -8.28 19.38 1.66
C LEU A 434 -6.95 18.82 2.14
N ASN A 435 -5.88 19.21 1.46
CA ASN A 435 -4.55 18.65 1.65
C ASN A 435 -3.51 19.70 2.00
N VAL A 436 -2.69 19.40 3.01
CA VAL A 436 -1.47 20.12 3.33
C VAL A 436 -0.29 19.35 2.75
N LEU A 437 0.55 20.01 1.96
CA LEU A 437 1.81 19.44 1.47
C LEU A 437 2.98 20.01 2.29
N GLN A 438 3.86 19.11 2.72
CA GLN A 438 5.12 19.45 3.39
C GLN A 438 6.28 18.77 2.68
N ARG A 439 6.98 19.50 1.80
CA ARG A 439 8.07 18.93 0.99
C ARG A 439 9.25 18.40 1.80
N SER A 440 9.46 18.90 3.02
CA SER A 440 10.48 18.40 3.94
C SER A 440 10.15 17.03 4.54
N GLY A 441 8.90 16.57 4.41
CA GLY A 441 8.46 15.24 4.82
C GLY A 441 8.65 14.18 3.73
N ARG A 442 9.32 14.54 2.63
CA ARG A 442 9.80 13.61 1.61
C ARG A 442 11.02 12.82 2.08
#